data_AF-A0A1J1CA71-F1
#
_entry.id   AF-A0A1J1CA71-F1
#
_cell.length_a   1.000
_cell.length_b   1.000
_cell.length_c   1.000
_cell.angle_alpha   90.00
_cell.angle_beta   90.00
_cell.angle_gamma   90.00
#
_symmetry.space_group_name_H-M   'P 1'
#
loop_
_entity.id
_entity.type
_entity.pdbx_description
1 polymer ?
#
loop_
_entity_poly.entity_id
_entity_poly.type
_entity_poly.pdbx_seq_one_letter_code
_entity_poly.pdbx_strand_id
1 'polypeptide(L)'
;MLNFFALRWMVEFNLSQIIFVITAGILLGSAIARFGFSMVANKNIKRILAYTGHVCAFAFQEWKSYVLIAVMMTIGLFMRTTELIPKFLLAPLYMGIGFALFLASFLYYQSFFREPAK
;
A
#
# COMPACT_ATOMS: atom_id res chain seq x y z
N MET A 1 -7.64 -4.61 -5.62
CA MET A 1 -7.59 -4.25 -7.05
C MET A 1 -6.18 -4.36 -7.66
N LEU A 2 -5.11 -3.80 -7.08
CA LEU A 2 -3.75 -3.92 -7.67
C LEU A 2 -3.26 -5.37 -7.85
N ASN A 3 -3.41 -6.22 -6.82
CA ASN A 3 -2.97 -7.62 -6.88
C ASN A 3 -3.69 -8.42 -7.98
N PHE A 4 -4.93 -8.07 -8.32
CA PHE A 4 -5.66 -8.74 -9.39
C PHE A 4 -5.02 -8.47 -10.77
N PHE A 5 -4.52 -7.26 -11.01
CA PHE A 5 -3.79 -6.94 -12.24
C PHE A 5 -2.46 -7.68 -12.32
N ALA A 6 -1.71 -7.71 -11.22
CA ALA A 6 -0.47 -8.47 -11.15
C ALA A 6 -0.71 -9.96 -11.42
N LEU A 7 -1.72 -10.56 -10.77
CA LEU A 7 -2.09 -11.96 -11.00
C LEU A 7 -2.51 -12.24 -12.44
N ARG A 8 -3.26 -11.33 -13.07
CA ARG A 8 -3.64 -11.47 -14.48
C ARG A 8 -2.42 -11.51 -15.40
N TRP A 9 -1.41 -10.66 -15.16
CA TRP A 9 -0.18 -10.66 -15.96
C TRP A 9 0.69 -11.89 -15.70
N MET A 10 0.66 -12.43 -14.48
CA MET A 10 1.44 -13.63 -14.11
C MET A 10 1.03 -14.89 -14.87
N VAL A 11 -0.18 -14.94 -15.46
CA VAL A 11 -0.61 -16.07 -16.30
C VAL A 11 0.25 -16.16 -17.58
N GLU A 12 0.77 -15.04 -18.08
CA GLU A 12 1.61 -14.99 -19.29
C GLU A 12 3.11 -15.18 -18.99
N PHE A 13 3.50 -15.38 -17.71
CA PHE A 13 4.89 -15.38 -17.28
C PHE A 13 5.48 -16.79 -17.19
N ASN A 14 6.78 -16.89 -17.50
CA ASN A 14 7.55 -18.10 -17.26
C ASN A 14 7.79 -18.32 -15.76
N LEU A 15 8.10 -19.57 -15.35
CA LEU A 15 8.34 -19.91 -13.94
C LEU A 15 9.42 -19.02 -13.29
N SER A 16 10.53 -18.75 -13.98
CA SER A 16 11.59 -17.87 -13.49
C SER A 16 11.11 -16.44 -13.26
N GLN A 17 10.23 -15.92 -14.11
CA GLN A 17 9.64 -14.59 -13.96
C GLN A 17 8.66 -14.57 -12.79
N ILE A 18 7.85 -15.60 -12.60
CA ILE A 18 6.93 -15.73 -11.46
C ILE A 18 7.70 -15.71 -10.14
N ILE A 19 8.77 -16.50 -10.02
CA ILE A 19 9.62 -16.53 -8.84
C ILE A 19 10.20 -15.14 -8.58
N PHE A 20 10.76 -14.50 -9.61
CA PHE A 20 11.29 -13.14 -9.50
C PHE A 20 10.23 -12.14 -9.01
N VAL A 21 9.03 -12.15 -9.59
CA VAL A 21 7.92 -11.25 -9.24
C VAL A 21 7.53 -11.41 -7.78
N ILE A 22 7.39 -12.66 -7.31
CA ILE A 22 7.00 -12.95 -5.91
C ILE A 22 8.10 -12.50 -4.95
N THR A 23 9.34 -12.93 -5.18
CA THR A 23 10.47 -12.60 -4.29
C THR A 23 10.71 -11.10 -4.25
N ALA A 24 10.76 -10.44 -5.42
CA ALA A 24 10.93 -8.98 -5.49
C ALA A 24 9.74 -8.25 -4.86
N GLY A 25 8.51 -8.69 -5.11
CA GLY A 25 7.30 -8.10 -4.53
C GLY A 25 7.27 -8.18 -3.02
N ILE A 26 7.63 -9.33 -2.42
CA ILE A 26 7.71 -9.49 -0.96
C ILE A 26 8.79 -8.58 -0.37
N LEU A 27 9.98 -8.52 -0.99
CA LEU A 27 11.09 -7.68 -0.51
C LEU A 27 10.73 -6.20 -0.58
N LEU A 28 10.25 -5.73 -1.74
CA LEU A 28 9.79 -4.37 -1.94
C LEU A 28 8.65 -4.02 -0.99
N GLY A 29 7.64 -4.88 -0.89
CA GLY A 29 6.48 -4.66 -0.04
C GLY A 29 6.86 -4.60 1.44
N SER A 30 7.75 -5.46 1.91
CA SER A 30 8.25 -5.42 3.28
C SER A 30 9.03 -4.13 3.57
N ALA A 31 9.87 -3.69 2.63
CA ALA A 31 10.61 -2.43 2.76
C ALA A 31 9.67 -1.22 2.79
N ILE A 32 8.71 -1.14 1.85
CA ILE A 32 7.73 -0.04 1.78
C ILE A 32 6.83 -0.04 3.03
N ALA A 33 6.41 -1.21 3.52
CA ALA A 33 5.65 -1.32 4.76
C ALA A 33 6.44 -0.76 5.94
N ARG A 34 7.68 -1.21 6.10
CA ARG A 34 8.50 -0.88 7.26
C ARG A 34 8.95 0.57 7.27
N PHE A 35 9.38 1.12 6.14
CA PHE A 35 9.96 2.47 6.08
C PHE A 35 8.97 3.54 5.64
N GLY A 36 7.99 3.20 4.80
CA GLY A 36 6.98 4.13 4.30
C GLY A 36 5.72 4.10 5.13
N PHE A 37 4.90 3.06 4.95
CA PHE A 37 3.54 3.04 5.49
C PHE A 37 3.47 2.93 7.01
N SER A 38 4.43 2.29 7.69
CA SER A 38 4.43 2.22 9.16
C SER A 38 4.49 3.62 9.79
N MET A 39 5.28 4.52 9.21
CA MET A 39 5.43 5.89 9.71
C MET A 39 4.13 6.68 9.52
N VAL A 40 3.50 6.53 8.35
CA VAL A 40 2.21 7.17 8.06
C VAL A 40 1.11 6.61 8.96
N ALA A 41 1.05 5.28 9.11
CA ALA A 41 0.06 4.60 9.96
C ALA A 41 0.16 5.04 11.42
N ASN A 42 1.36 5.07 11.99
CA ASN A 42 1.56 5.54 13.36
C ASN A 42 1.15 7.01 13.55
N LYS A 43 1.43 7.89 12.57
CA LYS A 43 0.98 9.30 12.63
C LYS A 43 -0.55 9.41 12.57
N ASN A 44 -1.19 8.62 11.71
CA ASN A 44 -2.64 8.59 11.60
C ASN A 44 -3.29 8.05 12.88
N ILE A 45 -2.80 6.93 13.43
CA ILE A 45 -3.27 6.34 14.70
C ILE A 45 -3.19 7.36 15.83
N LYS A 46 -2.05 8.02 16.02
CA LYS A 46 -1.89 9.07 17.05
C LYS A 46 -2.90 10.22 16.87
N ARG A 47 -3.19 10.61 15.62
CA ARG A 47 -4.16 11.66 15.33
C ARG A 47 -5.59 11.21 15.65
N ILE A 48 -5.96 9.98 15.29
CA ILE A 48 -7.27 9.40 15.58
C ILE A 48 -7.51 9.34 17.09
N LEU A 49 -6.54 8.85 17.86
CA LEU A 49 -6.64 8.73 19.32
C LEU A 49 -6.67 10.10 20.04
N ALA A 50 -6.15 11.15 19.41
CA ALA A 50 -6.18 12.50 19.97
C ALA A 50 -7.55 13.20 19.81
N TYR A 51 -8.43 12.69 18.95
CA TYR A 51 -9.75 13.28 18.76
C TYR A 51 -10.73 12.86 19.85
N THR A 52 -11.45 13.83 20.41
CA THR A 52 -12.55 13.62 21.36
C THR A 52 -13.86 14.08 20.72
N GLY A 53 -14.82 13.17 20.52
CA GLY A 53 -16.14 13.47 19.94
C GLY A 53 -16.29 13.12 18.46
N HIS A 54 -17.32 13.68 17.80
CA HIS A 54 -17.61 13.39 16.40
C HIS A 54 -16.61 14.07 15.47
N VAL A 55 -15.91 13.27 14.67
CA VAL A 55 -14.97 13.74 13.66
C VAL A 55 -15.38 13.26 12.27
N CYS A 56 -15.11 14.10 11.27
CA CYS A 56 -15.33 13.75 9.87
C CYS A 56 -14.34 12.65 9.44
N ALA A 57 -14.74 11.79 8.51
CA ALA A 57 -13.88 10.74 7.94
C ALA A 57 -12.57 11.30 7.33
N PHE A 58 -12.58 12.55 6.85
CA PHE A 58 -11.40 13.22 6.32
C PHE A 58 -10.37 13.67 7.37
N ALA A 59 -10.73 13.65 8.66
CA ALA A 59 -9.81 13.96 9.75
C ALA A 59 -8.84 12.81 10.06
N PHE A 60 -9.10 11.61 9.50
CA PHE A 60 -8.29 10.41 9.71
C PHE A 60 -6.81 10.59 9.37
N GLN A 61 -6.52 11.36 8.31
CA GLN A 61 -5.16 11.46 7.76
C GLN A 61 -4.75 12.92 7.50
N GLU A 62 -3.43 13.17 7.48
CA GLU A 62 -2.88 14.49 7.18
C GLU A 62 -3.15 14.88 5.72
N TRP A 63 -3.44 16.17 5.47
CA TRP A 63 -3.57 16.72 4.12
C TRP A 63 -2.44 16.30 3.17
N LYS A 64 -1.18 16.32 3.66
CA LYS A 64 -0.01 15.91 2.86
C LYS A 64 -0.10 14.48 2.36
N SER A 65 -0.63 13.57 3.17
CA SER A 65 -0.77 12.17 2.77
C SER A 65 -1.92 11.97 1.76
N TYR A 66 -2.95 12.82 1.77
CA TYR A 66 -3.95 12.81 0.69
C TYR A 66 -3.36 13.24 -0.65
N VAL A 67 -2.52 14.29 -0.65
CA VAL A 67 -1.78 14.70 -1.86
C VAL A 67 -0.88 13.57 -2.35
N LEU A 68 -0.15 12.91 -1.45
CA LEU A 68 0.70 11.77 -1.80
C LEU A 68 -0.12 10.65 -2.47
N ILE A 69 -1.29 10.29 -1.91
CA ILE A 69 -2.16 9.27 -2.49
C ILE A 69 -2.63 9.68 -3.90
N ALA A 70 -3.04 10.92 -4.10
CA ALA A 70 -3.49 11.41 -5.41
C ALA A 70 -2.36 11.32 -6.46
N VAL A 71 -1.13 11.66 -6.08
CA VAL A 71 0.06 11.50 -6.94
C VAL A 71 0.32 10.03 -7.24
N MET A 72 0.31 9.16 -6.22
CA MET A 72 0.51 7.71 -6.40
C MET A 72 -0.53 7.09 -7.33
N MET A 73 -1.81 7.46 -7.19
CA MET A 73 -2.88 6.99 -8.06
C MET A 73 -2.69 7.46 -9.50
N THR A 74 -2.33 8.73 -9.69
CA THR A 74 -2.09 9.31 -11.02
C THR A 74 -0.92 8.62 -11.72
N ILE A 75 0.19 8.41 -11.01
CA ILE A 75 1.35 7.67 -11.53
C ILE A 75 0.93 6.24 -11.90
N GLY A 76 0.20 5.54 -11.02
CA GLY A 76 -0.25 4.17 -11.30
C GLY A 76 -1.19 4.06 -12.50
N LEU A 77 -2.06 5.05 -12.70
CA LEU A 77 -2.92 5.12 -13.88
C LEU A 77 -2.11 5.36 -15.17
N PHE A 78 -1.15 6.28 -15.12
CA PHE A 78 -0.26 6.57 -16.24
C PHE A 78 0.59 5.35 -16.64
N MET A 79 1.19 4.68 -15.66
CA MET A 79 1.98 3.46 -15.89
C MET A 79 1.15 2.33 -16.50
N ARG A 80 -0.14 2.24 -16.15
CA ARG A 80 -1.04 1.22 -16.69
C ARG A 80 -1.48 1.50 -18.13
N THR A 81 -1.63 2.77 -18.49
CA THR A 81 -2.16 3.17 -19.81
C THR A 81 -1.09 3.25 -20.88
N THR A 82 0.15 3.57 -20.51
CA THR A 82 1.17 3.94 -21.50
C THR A 82 1.91 2.74 -22.11
N GLU A 83 1.71 1.50 -21.63
CA GLU A 83 2.46 0.28 -22.03
C GLU A 83 4.01 0.41 -22.09
N LEU A 84 4.55 1.54 -21.64
CA LEU A 84 5.96 1.93 -21.77
C LEU A 84 6.89 1.05 -20.92
N ILE A 85 6.34 0.44 -19.87
CA ILE A 85 7.09 -0.37 -18.91
C ILE A 85 6.67 -1.84 -19.05
N PRO A 86 7.63 -2.77 -19.20
CA PRO A 86 7.33 -4.19 -19.28
C PRO A 86 6.53 -4.69 -18.06
N LYS A 87 5.50 -5.49 -18.32
CA LYS A 87 4.58 -5.99 -17.28
C LYS A 87 5.30 -6.77 -16.16
N PHE A 88 6.41 -7.45 -16.46
CA PHE A 88 7.20 -8.20 -15.47
C PHE A 88 7.92 -7.30 -14.45
N LEU A 89 8.23 -6.04 -14.79
CA LEU A 89 8.76 -5.04 -13.86
C LEU A 89 7.64 -4.36 -13.07
N LEU A 90 6.45 -4.23 -13.69
CA LEU A 90 5.31 -3.58 -13.07
C LEU A 90 4.59 -4.49 -12.06
N ALA A 91 4.52 -5.80 -12.32
CA ALA A 91 3.92 -6.79 -11.45
C ALA A 91 4.49 -6.82 -10.01
N PRO A 92 5.82 -6.87 -9.77
CA PRO A 92 6.37 -6.87 -8.41
C PRO A 92 6.13 -5.55 -7.69
N LEU A 93 6.09 -4.42 -8.41
CA LEU A 93 5.73 -3.13 -7.82
C LEU A 93 4.27 -3.14 -7.31
N TYR A 94 3.34 -3.64 -8.13
CA TYR A 94 1.92 -3.68 -7.78
C TYR A 94 1.63 -4.66 -6.65
N MET A 95 2.27 -5.84 -6.70
CA MET A 95 2.20 -6.83 -5.63
C MET A 95 2.83 -6.30 -4.35
N GLY A 96 4.00 -5.66 -4.44
CA GLY A 96 4.71 -5.09 -3.30
C GLY A 96 3.93 -3.98 -2.61
N ILE A 97 3.32 -3.04 -3.35
CA ILE A 97 2.46 -2.01 -2.77
C ILE A 97 1.24 -2.63 -2.08
N GLY A 98 0.59 -3.61 -2.73
CA GLY A 98 -0.55 -4.32 -2.14
C GLY A 98 -0.19 -5.05 -0.84
N PHE A 99 0.93 -5.76 -0.84
CA PHE A 99 1.47 -6.44 0.33
C PHE A 99 1.86 -5.45 1.43
N ALA A 100 2.47 -4.32 1.06
CA ALA A 100 2.87 -3.29 2.01
C ALA A 100 1.68 -2.68 2.74
N LEU A 101 0.59 -2.39 2.00
CA LEU A 101 -0.67 -1.90 2.58
C LEU A 101 -1.27 -2.93 3.52
N PHE A 102 -1.28 -4.21 3.14
CA PHE A 102 -1.76 -5.30 3.99
C PHE A 102 -0.98 -5.38 5.31
N LEU A 103 0.35 -5.33 5.27
CA LEU A 103 1.19 -5.33 6.47
C LEU A 103 0.96 -4.08 7.33
N ALA A 104 0.85 -2.90 6.73
CA ALA A 104 0.63 -1.66 7.47
C ALA A 104 -0.74 -1.64 8.17
N SER A 105 -1.77 -2.29 7.60
CA SER A 105 -3.09 -2.40 8.22
C SER A 105 -3.06 -3.11 9.57
N PHE A 106 -2.13 -4.04 9.80
CA PHE A 106 -1.99 -4.70 11.11
C PHE A 106 -1.71 -3.71 12.25
N LEU A 107 -1.03 -2.59 11.98
CA LEU A 107 -0.74 -1.58 13.00
C LEU A 107 -2.04 -0.95 13.54
N TYR A 108 -3.02 -0.72 12.67
CA TYR A 108 -4.32 -0.20 13.07
C TYR A 108 -5.09 -1.20 13.91
N TYR A 109 -5.13 -2.48 13.51
CA TYR A 109 -5.77 -3.53 14.31
C TYR A 109 -5.09 -3.69 15.67
N GLN A 110 -3.76 -3.70 15.72
CA GLN A 110 -3.02 -3.76 16.99
C GLN A 110 -3.35 -2.58 17.90
N SER A 111 -3.44 -1.36 17.35
CA SER A 111 -3.85 -0.19 18.13
C SER A 111 -5.28 -0.31 18.65
N PHE A 112 -6.20 -0.82 17.83
CA PHE A 112 -7.60 -1.01 18.19
C PHE A 112 -7.79 -2.00 19.34
N PHE A 113 -7.02 -3.10 19.36
CA PHE A 113 -7.08 -4.07 20.46
C PHE A 113 -6.34 -3.63 21.72
N ARG A 114 -5.35 -2.71 21.61
CA ARG A 114 -4.56 -2.23 22.75
C ARG A 114 -5.25 -1.09 23.51
N GLU A 115 -5.93 -0.19 22.81
CA GLU A 115 -6.67 0.91 23.42
C GLU A 115 -8.17 0.70 23.20
N PRO A 116 -8.90 0.15 24.19
CA PRO A 116 -10.36 0.09 24.09
C PRO A 116 -10.89 1.53 23.98
N ALA A 117 -11.85 1.72 23.06
CA ALA A 117 -12.46 3.02 22.79
C ALA A 117 -12.92 3.69 24.10
N LYS A 118 -12.53 4.95 24.30
CA LYS A 118 -13.01 5.80 25.41
C LYS A 118 -14.47 6.18 25.23
#